data_AF-A0A940BER9-F1
#
_entry.id   AF-A0A940BER9-F1
#
_cell.length_a   1.000
_cell.length_b   1.000
_cell.length_c   1.000
_cell.angle_alpha   90.00
_cell.angle_beta   90.00
_cell.angle_gamma   90.00
#
_symmetry.space_group_name_H-M   'P 1'
#
loop_
_entity.id
_entity.type
_entity.pdbx_description
1 polymer ?
#
loop_
_entity_poly.entity_id
_entity_poly.type
_entity_poly.pdbx_seq_one_letter_code
_entity_poly.pdbx_strand_id
1 'polypeptide(L)'
;YSDDMPIFDKFGITKQIKSSFVKTVSFKSGAYIIVESTEALHVIDVNSGNRSRTSTDQESNALNVNLLAADEIARQLRLRDMGGIIVIDFIDMAKSEHRQELYQHMREVMQKDRARHNILPLSKFGLMQITRQRVRPALDIATAETCPSCGGTGEVQPSLLFTDKLKDKIDYLVNTLKVSNFIMYVHPFVDAYLKKGLMSEYWKWRREFKRKFRIQPDQSLNYLEYKVFDKDRNEIDLKEEKDTSSSETSKKERRSKHRAANADDDSQQS
;
A
#
# COMPACT_ATOMS: atom_id res chain seq x y z
N TYR A 1 33.18 -20.38 1.58
CA TYR A 1 31.87 -21.01 1.36
C TYR A 1 31.75 -21.27 -0.13
N SER A 2 31.40 -22.49 -0.52
CA SER A 2 31.53 -22.99 -1.90
C SER A 2 30.30 -23.81 -2.35
N ASP A 3 29.17 -23.59 -1.66
CA ASP A 3 27.86 -24.16 -2.00
C ASP A 3 27.14 -23.22 -2.97
N ASP A 4 26.29 -23.76 -3.85
CA ASP A 4 25.53 -22.99 -4.84
C ASP A 4 24.43 -22.11 -4.21
N MET A 5 23.90 -22.53 -3.05
CA MET A 5 22.90 -21.77 -2.31
C MET A 5 23.54 -20.60 -1.56
N PRO A 6 23.06 -19.35 -1.65
CA PRO A 6 23.62 -18.23 -0.89
C PRO A 6 23.67 -18.52 0.61
N ILE A 7 24.78 -18.13 1.27
CA ILE A 7 25.05 -18.49 2.67
C ILE A 7 23.91 -18.06 3.62
N PHE A 8 23.27 -16.90 3.38
CA PHE A 8 22.15 -16.43 4.20
C PHE A 8 20.85 -17.22 3.98
N ASP A 9 20.64 -17.76 2.78
CA ASP A 9 19.48 -18.62 2.50
C ASP A 9 19.63 -19.97 3.19
N LYS A 10 20.85 -20.53 3.19
CA LYS A 10 21.16 -21.80 3.87
C LYS A 10 20.85 -21.76 5.38
N PHE A 11 21.08 -20.62 6.03
CA PHE A 11 20.81 -20.43 7.46
C PHE A 11 19.44 -19.80 7.75
N GLY A 12 18.60 -19.56 6.73
CA GLY A 12 17.30 -18.90 6.89
C GLY A 12 17.39 -17.43 7.34
N ILE A 13 18.58 -16.83 7.26
CA ILE A 13 18.86 -15.45 7.66
C ILE A 13 18.22 -14.47 6.67
N THR A 14 18.16 -14.81 5.37
CA THR A 14 17.52 -13.96 4.36
C THR A 14 16.07 -13.65 4.69
N LYS A 15 15.32 -14.63 5.22
CA LYS A 15 13.93 -14.42 5.67
C LYS A 15 13.87 -13.43 6.86
N GLN A 16 14.83 -13.52 7.77
CA GLN A 16 14.92 -12.61 8.93
C GLN A 16 15.35 -11.20 8.55
N ILE A 17 16.23 -11.06 7.55
CA ILE A 17 16.64 -9.77 6.98
C ILE A 17 15.45 -9.14 6.25
N LYS A 18 14.76 -9.89 5.39
CA LYS A 18 13.57 -9.39 4.68
C LYS A 18 12.47 -8.97 5.65
N SER A 19 12.24 -9.71 6.74
CA SER A 19 11.24 -9.32 7.74
C SER A 19 11.62 -8.09 8.57
N SER A 20 12.91 -7.77 8.72
CA SER A 20 13.33 -6.51 9.34
C SER A 20 13.02 -5.26 8.51
N PHE A 21 12.61 -5.40 7.25
CA PHE A 21 12.23 -4.27 6.40
C PHE A 21 10.72 -4.05 6.30
N VAL A 22 9.91 -5.02 6.75
CA VAL A 22 8.44 -4.92 6.74
C VAL A 22 7.97 -4.11 7.94
N LYS A 23 6.95 -3.25 7.77
CA LYS A 23 6.33 -2.52 8.89
C LYS A 23 5.77 -3.48 9.95
N THR A 24 5.10 -4.53 9.52
CA THR A 24 4.53 -5.56 10.40
C THR A 24 5.50 -6.71 10.61
N VAL A 25 5.80 -7.03 11.86
CA VAL A 25 6.68 -8.14 12.26
C VAL A 25 5.88 -9.13 13.08
N SER A 26 5.57 -10.29 12.50
CA SER A 26 4.95 -11.38 13.23
C SER A 26 5.97 -12.13 14.08
N PHE A 27 5.58 -12.47 15.30
CA PHE A 27 6.36 -13.31 16.20
C PHE A 27 5.52 -14.51 16.66
N LYS A 28 6.04 -15.30 17.61
CA LYS A 28 5.43 -16.58 18.01
C LYS A 28 3.93 -16.42 18.33
N SER A 29 3.16 -17.45 18.00
CA SER A 29 1.74 -17.59 18.37
C SER A 29 0.76 -16.63 17.67
N GLY A 30 1.13 -16.05 16.53
CA GLY A 30 0.23 -15.24 15.70
C GLY A 30 0.06 -13.78 16.18
N ALA A 31 0.81 -13.39 17.21
CA ALA A 31 0.97 -12.00 17.62
C ALA A 31 1.97 -11.28 16.69
N TYR A 32 1.85 -9.97 16.59
CA TYR A 32 2.71 -9.15 15.73
C TYR A 32 2.90 -7.76 16.31
N ILE A 33 4.03 -7.14 15.97
CA ILE A 33 4.29 -5.71 16.23
C ILE A 33 4.22 -4.93 14.92
N ILE A 34 3.73 -3.70 14.98
CA ILE A 34 3.79 -2.74 13.87
C ILE A 34 4.84 -1.71 14.23
N VAL A 35 5.84 -1.53 13.37
CA VAL A 35 6.93 -0.57 13.57
C VAL A 35 6.77 0.57 12.56
N GLU A 36 6.53 1.77 13.07
CA GLU A 36 6.44 2.99 12.27
C GLU A 36 7.52 3.99 12.68
N SER A 37 8.05 4.71 11.69
CA SER A 37 9.08 5.72 11.90
C SER A 37 8.54 7.05 11.41
N THR A 38 8.64 8.07 12.27
CA THR A 38 8.37 9.46 11.94
C THR A 38 9.69 10.22 11.87
N GLU A 39 9.64 11.51 11.57
CA GLU A 39 10.82 12.38 11.57
C GLU A 39 11.53 12.41 12.93
N ALA A 40 10.75 12.50 14.02
CA ALA A 40 11.28 12.73 15.35
C ALA A 40 11.45 11.45 16.19
N LEU A 41 10.60 10.45 15.98
CA LEU A 41 10.53 9.25 16.84
C LEU A 41 9.99 8.02 16.12
N HIS A 42 10.27 6.85 16.70
CA HIS A 42 9.72 5.57 16.29
C HIS A 42 8.55 5.18 17.17
N VAL A 43 7.46 4.70 16.57
CA VAL A 43 6.28 4.19 17.27
C VAL A 43 6.17 2.69 17.01
N ILE A 44 5.93 1.91 18.06
CA ILE A 44 5.72 0.48 17.98
C ILE A 44 4.41 0.11 18.66
N ASP A 45 3.54 -0.58 17.93
CA ASP A 45 2.25 -1.08 18.44
C ASP A 45 2.25 -2.61 18.56
N VAL A 46 1.70 -3.16 19.65
CA VAL A 46 1.72 -4.59 19.96
C VAL A 46 0.32 -5.20 19.87
N ASN A 47 0.17 -6.22 19.01
CA ASN A 47 -1.09 -6.90 18.78
C ASN A 47 -1.02 -8.40 19.12
N SER A 48 -2.03 -8.91 19.81
CA SER A 48 -2.13 -10.33 20.19
C SER A 48 -2.66 -11.25 19.06
N GLY A 49 -3.17 -10.69 17.97
CA GLY A 49 -3.79 -11.45 16.88
C GLY A 49 -4.97 -12.31 17.37
N ASN A 50 -5.15 -13.51 16.79
CA ASN A 50 -6.26 -14.41 17.14
C ASN A 50 -6.15 -15.09 18.53
N ARG A 51 -5.11 -14.79 19.32
CA ARG A 51 -4.88 -15.41 20.64
C ARG A 51 -5.88 -14.96 21.70
N SER A 52 -6.53 -13.81 21.54
CA SER A 52 -7.48 -13.23 22.51
C SER A 52 -8.78 -14.04 22.70
N ARG A 53 -9.06 -15.03 21.85
CA ARG A 53 -10.35 -15.76 21.83
C ARG A 53 -10.42 -17.02 22.69
N THR A 54 -9.36 -17.44 23.39
CA THR A 54 -9.28 -18.82 23.91
C THR A 54 -9.10 -19.03 25.41
N SER A 55 -9.07 -17.99 26.27
CA SER A 55 -8.91 -18.23 27.71
C SER A 55 -9.57 -17.21 28.63
N THR A 56 -10.09 -17.72 29.75
CA THR A 56 -10.69 -17.00 30.90
C THR A 56 -9.71 -16.07 31.64
N ASP A 57 -8.41 -16.09 31.28
CA ASP A 57 -7.36 -15.26 31.87
C ASP A 57 -6.70 -14.36 30.81
N GLN A 58 -7.48 -13.37 30.35
CA GLN A 58 -7.03 -12.38 29.38
C GLN A 58 -5.83 -11.57 29.90
N GLU A 59 -5.73 -11.38 31.21
CA GLU A 59 -4.71 -10.54 31.84
C GLU A 59 -3.33 -11.19 31.80
N SER A 60 -3.23 -12.49 32.15
CA SER A 60 -1.97 -13.23 32.03
C SER A 60 -1.56 -13.43 30.57
N ASN A 61 -2.53 -13.54 29.66
CA ASN A 61 -2.24 -13.63 28.23
C ASN A 61 -1.68 -12.32 27.68
N ALA A 62 -2.20 -11.16 28.11
CA ALA A 62 -1.68 -9.84 27.73
C ALA A 62 -0.22 -9.68 28.16
N LEU A 63 0.10 -10.02 29.41
CA LEU A 63 1.47 -10.01 29.91
C LEU A 63 2.37 -10.93 29.07
N ASN A 64 1.97 -12.18 28.83
CA ASN A 64 2.75 -13.13 28.05
C ASN A 64 3.05 -12.62 26.63
N VAL A 65 2.06 -12.04 25.96
CA VAL A 65 2.25 -11.44 24.63
C VAL A 65 3.20 -10.24 24.70
N ASN A 66 3.05 -9.37 25.70
CA ASN A 66 3.92 -8.21 25.88
C ASN A 66 5.38 -8.61 26.15
N LEU A 67 5.63 -9.66 26.93
CA LEU A 67 6.99 -10.18 27.18
C LEU A 67 7.64 -10.70 25.90
N LEU A 68 6.89 -11.47 25.09
CA LEU A 68 7.35 -11.93 23.78
C LEU A 68 7.58 -10.77 22.80
N ALA A 69 6.72 -9.75 22.86
CA ALA A 69 6.88 -8.54 22.06
C ALA A 69 8.14 -7.76 22.47
N ALA A 70 8.43 -7.63 23.77
CA ALA A 70 9.66 -6.98 24.25
C ALA A 70 10.93 -7.67 23.73
N ASP A 71 10.97 -9.01 23.72
CA ASP A 71 12.08 -9.78 23.10
C ASP A 71 12.28 -9.39 21.63
N GLU A 72 11.18 -9.36 20.88
CA GLU A 72 11.18 -9.09 19.45
C GLU A 72 11.52 -7.63 19.15
N ILE A 73 10.99 -6.67 19.93
CA ILE A 73 11.31 -5.25 19.81
C ILE A 73 12.80 -5.05 20.04
N ALA A 74 13.37 -5.59 21.11
CA ALA A 74 14.81 -5.47 21.38
C ALA A 74 15.65 -6.05 20.23
N ARG A 75 15.20 -7.15 19.61
CA ARG A 75 15.82 -7.72 18.42
C ARG A 75 15.73 -6.78 17.21
N GLN A 76 14.57 -6.21 16.94
CA GLN A 76 14.33 -5.31 15.80
C GLN A 76 15.11 -4.00 15.95
N LEU A 77 15.19 -3.41 17.15
CA LEU A 77 15.97 -2.21 17.40
C LEU A 77 17.44 -2.39 17.01
N ARG A 78 18.01 -3.58 17.30
CA ARG A 78 19.39 -3.91 16.91
C ARG A 78 19.54 -4.18 15.41
N LEU A 79 18.59 -4.88 14.81
CA LEU A 79 18.67 -5.28 13.39
C LEU A 79 18.45 -4.10 12.43
N ARG A 80 17.53 -3.20 12.79
CA ARG A 80 17.20 -1.99 12.02
C ARG A 80 18.08 -0.79 12.40
N ASP A 81 18.96 -0.96 13.38
CA ASP A 81 19.74 0.10 14.03
C ASP A 81 18.91 1.35 14.39
N MET A 82 17.69 1.13 14.91
CA MET A 82 16.78 2.21 15.28
C MET A 82 17.32 2.97 16.48
N GLY A 83 17.38 4.30 16.39
CA GLY A 83 17.90 5.14 17.46
C GLY A 83 17.25 6.51 17.48
N GLY A 84 17.33 7.19 18.62
CA GLY A 84 16.50 8.33 18.96
C GLY A 84 15.43 7.93 19.98
N ILE A 85 14.28 8.58 19.90
CA ILE A 85 13.13 8.32 20.78
C ILE A 85 12.31 7.18 20.19
N ILE A 86 11.99 6.18 21.01
CA ILE A 86 11.16 5.04 20.68
C ILE A 86 10.02 4.99 21.69
N VAL A 87 8.79 4.95 21.20
CA VAL A 87 7.57 4.85 22.00
C VAL A 87 6.91 3.52 21.66
N ILE A 88 6.61 2.73 22.68
CA ILE A 88 6.00 1.40 22.53
C ILE A 88 4.64 1.42 23.21
N ASP A 89 3.60 1.10 22.45
CA ASP A 89 2.25 0.87 22.92
C ASP A 89 2.04 -0.64 23.12
N PHE A 90 2.11 -1.06 24.38
CA PHE A 90 1.89 -2.45 24.77
C PHE A 90 0.40 -2.70 25.03
N ILE A 91 -0.02 -3.97 24.97
CA ILE A 91 -1.39 -4.33 25.33
C ILE A 91 -1.66 -3.92 26.78
N ASP A 92 -2.81 -3.28 27.03
CA ASP A 92 -3.23 -2.82 28.34
C ASP A 92 -3.17 -3.92 29.41
N MET A 93 -2.62 -3.57 30.58
CA MET A 93 -2.52 -4.44 31.75
C MET A 93 -3.05 -3.70 32.98
N ALA A 94 -4.04 -4.29 33.66
CA ALA A 94 -4.68 -3.69 34.83
C ALA A 94 -3.79 -3.74 36.07
N LYS A 95 -3.19 -4.91 36.36
CA LYS A 95 -2.24 -5.11 37.47
C LYS A 95 -0.95 -4.31 37.33
N SER A 96 -0.54 -3.70 38.45
CA SER A 96 0.70 -2.92 38.52
C SER A 96 1.95 -3.81 38.47
N GLU A 97 1.81 -5.02 39.00
CA GLU A 97 2.80 -6.08 39.04
C GLU A 97 3.20 -6.48 37.61
N HIS A 98 2.21 -6.64 36.72
CA HIS A 98 2.46 -6.98 35.32
C HIS A 98 3.19 -5.86 34.56
N ARG A 99 2.85 -4.59 34.82
CA ARG A 99 3.57 -3.44 34.23
C ARG A 99 5.02 -3.39 34.71
N GLN A 100 5.24 -3.67 35.99
CA GLN A 100 6.58 -3.70 36.58
C GLN A 100 7.41 -4.86 36.03
N GLU A 101 6.80 -6.04 35.88
CA GLU A 101 7.43 -7.22 35.29
C GLU A 101 7.84 -6.96 33.84
N LEU A 102 6.95 -6.38 33.02
CA LEU A 102 7.26 -6.00 31.65
C LEU A 102 8.41 -4.99 31.55
N TYR A 103 8.42 -3.98 32.42
CA TYR A 103 9.50 -3.00 32.48
C TYR A 103 10.84 -3.67 32.83
N GLN A 104 10.86 -4.54 33.83
CA GLN A 104 12.06 -5.26 34.24
C GLN A 104 12.57 -6.20 33.13
N HIS A 105 11.66 -6.94 32.50
CA HIS A 105 11.98 -7.79 31.35
C HIS A 105 12.57 -6.99 30.19
N MET A 106 11.97 -5.84 29.83
CA MET A 106 12.48 -4.98 28.77
C MET A 106 13.90 -4.49 29.07
N ARG A 107 14.19 -4.15 30.34
CA ARG A 107 15.56 -3.80 30.75
C ARG A 107 16.52 -4.96 30.57
N GLU A 108 16.14 -6.17 30.96
CA GLU A 108 16.98 -7.36 30.84
C GLU A 108 17.31 -7.71 29.38
N VAL A 109 16.33 -7.67 28.48
CA VAL A 109 16.58 -7.99 27.07
C VAL A 109 17.37 -6.93 26.33
N MET A 110 17.25 -5.67 26.75
CA MET A 110 18.02 -4.55 26.20
C MET A 110 19.46 -4.49 26.72
N GLN A 111 19.81 -5.14 27.83
CA GLN A 111 21.22 -5.23 28.30
C GLN A 111 22.16 -5.85 27.26
N LYS A 112 21.64 -6.69 26.36
CA LYS A 112 22.40 -7.29 25.27
C LYS A 112 22.70 -6.31 24.12
N ASP A 113 22.06 -5.14 24.12
CA ASP A 113 22.30 -4.08 23.15
C ASP A 113 23.58 -3.32 23.46
N ARG A 114 24.42 -3.14 22.44
CA ARG A 114 25.68 -2.41 22.56
C ARG A 114 25.47 -0.89 22.56
N ALA A 115 24.35 -0.42 22.00
CA ALA A 115 24.00 1.00 22.00
C ALA A 115 23.60 1.44 23.41
N ARG A 116 24.07 2.61 23.84
CA ARG A 116 23.60 3.21 25.10
C ARG A 116 22.10 3.47 24.99
N HIS A 117 21.36 3.08 26.01
CA HIS A 117 19.91 3.25 26.04
C HIS A 117 19.44 3.57 27.45
N ASN A 118 18.31 4.28 27.53
CA ASN A 118 17.59 4.52 28.76
C ASN A 118 16.12 4.16 28.55
N ILE A 119 15.55 3.43 29.49
CA ILE A 119 14.19 2.89 29.43
C ILE A 119 13.43 3.47 30.61
N LEU A 120 12.31 4.13 30.36
CA LEU A 120 11.42 4.63 31.40
C LEU A 120 10.34 3.60 31.72
N PRO A 121 9.84 3.54 32.97
CA PRO A 121 8.65 2.76 33.30
C PRO A 121 7.45 3.15 32.43
N LEU A 122 6.45 2.27 32.33
CA LEU A 122 5.22 2.58 31.60
C LEU A 122 4.58 3.85 32.15
N SER A 123 4.22 4.75 31.25
CA SER A 123 3.53 6.00 31.58
C SER A 123 2.11 5.73 32.08
N LYS A 124 1.43 6.78 32.57
CA LYS A 124 0.00 6.71 32.92
C LYS A 124 -0.89 6.33 31.73
N PHE A 125 -0.41 6.56 30.51
CA PHE A 125 -1.09 6.20 29.26
C PHE A 125 -0.72 4.79 28.76
N GLY A 126 -0.01 3.97 29.55
CA GLY A 126 0.41 2.63 29.13
C GLY A 126 1.65 2.59 28.22
N LEU A 127 2.09 3.74 27.70
CA LEU A 127 3.24 3.80 26.79
C LEU A 127 4.57 3.61 27.51
N MET A 128 5.47 2.80 26.94
CA MET A 128 6.87 2.71 27.34
C MET A 128 7.74 3.59 26.44
N GLN A 129 8.67 4.32 27.04
CA GLN A 129 9.54 5.26 26.34
C GLN A 129 11.00 4.83 26.48
N ILE A 130 11.69 4.74 25.35
CA ILE A 130 13.09 4.35 25.27
C ILE A 130 13.85 5.40 24.49
N THR A 131 15.00 5.80 25.00
CA THR A 131 16.00 6.55 24.23
C THR A 131 17.15 5.62 23.91
N ARG A 132 17.55 5.52 22.64
CA ARG A 132 18.64 4.65 22.20
C ARG A 132 19.63 5.47 21.35
N GLN A 133 20.91 5.42 21.71
CA GLN A 133 21.96 6.12 20.97
C GLN A 133 22.08 5.59 19.55
N ARG A 134 22.11 6.48 18.56
CA ARG A 134 22.42 6.13 17.17
C ARG A 134 23.90 5.80 17.06
N VAL A 135 24.21 4.55 16.71
CA VAL A 135 25.60 4.06 16.59
C VAL A 135 26.10 4.21 15.16
N ARG A 136 25.20 4.21 14.17
CA ARG A 136 25.44 4.52 12.76
C ARG A 136 24.31 5.40 12.23
N PRO A 137 24.49 6.09 11.09
CA PRO A 137 23.37 6.65 10.35
C PRO A 137 22.37 5.52 10.08
N ALA A 138 21.07 5.78 10.28
CA ALA A 138 20.04 4.80 9.95
C ALA A 138 20.28 4.32 8.52
N LEU A 139 20.26 3.00 8.32
CA LEU A 139 20.20 2.43 6.98
C LEU A 139 18.85 2.85 6.41
N ASP A 140 18.80 4.03 5.79
CA ASP A 140 17.71 4.46 4.93
C ASP A 140 17.86 3.69 3.61
N ILE A 141 17.75 2.37 3.71
CA ILE A 141 17.54 1.54 2.55
C ILE A 141 16.09 1.85 2.18
N ALA A 142 15.89 2.50 1.03
CA ALA A 142 14.57 2.58 0.41
C ALA A 142 14.09 1.14 0.15
N THR A 143 13.42 0.56 1.15
CA THR A 143 12.84 -0.79 1.09
C THR A 143 11.48 -0.80 0.44
N ALA A 144 10.89 0.39 0.31
CA ALA A 144 9.66 0.64 -0.40
C ALA A 144 10.02 1.28 -1.75
N GLU A 145 9.87 0.51 -2.81
CA GLU A 145 9.71 1.09 -4.13
C GLU A 145 8.34 1.79 -4.17
N THR A 146 8.28 2.98 -4.77
CA THR A 146 7.01 3.64 -5.03
C THR A 146 6.12 2.67 -5.78
N CYS A 147 4.96 2.32 -5.20
CA CYS A 147 4.04 1.37 -5.81
C CYS A 147 3.73 1.84 -7.24
N PRO A 148 4.15 1.11 -8.29
CA PRO A 148 4.04 1.59 -9.66
C PRO A 148 2.58 1.66 -10.13
N SER A 149 1.68 0.95 -9.43
CA SER A 149 0.23 0.99 -9.70
C SER A 149 -0.47 2.25 -9.17
N CYS A 150 0.03 2.87 -8.10
CA CYS A 150 -0.61 4.05 -7.50
C CYS A 150 0.33 5.26 -7.38
N GLY A 151 1.59 5.17 -7.83
CA GLY A 151 2.57 6.24 -7.65
C GLY A 151 2.85 6.56 -6.17
N GLY A 152 2.58 5.63 -5.26
CA GLY A 152 2.77 5.81 -3.82
C GLY A 152 1.59 6.47 -3.09
N THR A 153 0.46 6.73 -3.76
CA THR A 153 -0.73 7.33 -3.11
C THR A 153 -1.50 6.36 -2.21
N GLY A 154 -1.30 5.05 -2.39
CA GLY A 154 -2.09 4.01 -1.71
C GLY A 154 -3.48 3.78 -2.31
N GLU A 155 -3.86 4.56 -3.33
CA GLU A 155 -5.17 4.50 -3.99
C GLU A 155 -4.98 4.17 -5.47
N VAL A 156 -5.71 3.17 -5.96
CA VAL A 156 -5.78 2.87 -7.40
C VAL A 156 -7.12 3.37 -7.94
N GLN A 157 -7.12 3.88 -9.17
CA GLN A 157 -8.37 4.20 -9.86
C GLN A 157 -9.26 2.96 -9.92
N PRO A 158 -10.59 3.10 -9.73
CA PRO A 158 -11.50 1.96 -9.79
C PRO A 158 -11.30 1.18 -11.09
N SER A 159 -10.87 -0.07 -10.99
CA SER A 159 -10.64 -0.97 -12.13
C SER A 159 -11.89 -1.16 -12.99
N LEU A 160 -13.07 -0.94 -12.41
CA LEU A 160 -14.36 -1.01 -13.08
C LEU A 160 -14.46 -0.03 -14.27
N LEU A 161 -13.82 1.14 -14.20
CA LEU A 161 -13.89 2.15 -15.25
C LEU A 161 -12.75 2.05 -16.26
N PHE A 162 -11.78 1.15 -16.04
CA PHE A 162 -10.60 1.07 -16.89
C PHE A 162 -10.96 0.55 -18.30
N THR A 163 -11.89 -0.39 -18.42
CA THR A 163 -12.34 -0.88 -19.73
C THR A 163 -13.06 0.19 -20.53
N ASP A 164 -13.86 1.02 -19.87
CA ASP A 164 -14.55 2.15 -20.51
C ASP A 164 -13.52 3.18 -20.98
N LYS A 165 -12.51 3.51 -20.15
CA LYS A 165 -11.38 4.38 -20.52
C LYS A 165 -10.64 3.84 -21.75
N LEU A 166 -10.34 2.54 -21.82
CA LEU A 166 -9.70 1.93 -22.99
C LEU A 166 -10.57 2.08 -24.25
N LYS A 167 -11.89 1.85 -24.12
CA LYS A 167 -12.82 2.01 -25.23
C LYS A 167 -12.87 3.46 -25.73
N ASP A 168 -12.96 4.43 -24.82
CA ASP A 168 -12.99 5.86 -25.16
C ASP A 168 -11.70 6.30 -25.86
N LYS A 169 -10.54 5.77 -25.44
CA LYS A 169 -9.26 6.03 -26.11
C LYS A 169 -9.20 5.42 -27.50
N ILE A 170 -9.75 4.21 -27.69
CA ILE A 170 -9.87 3.60 -29.02
C ILE A 170 -10.81 4.43 -29.92
N ASP A 171 -11.95 4.86 -29.38
CA ASP A 171 -12.90 5.72 -30.11
C ASP A 171 -12.22 7.02 -30.55
N TYR A 172 -11.55 7.71 -29.64
CA TYR A 172 -10.81 8.92 -29.93
C TYR A 172 -9.75 8.72 -31.03
N LEU A 173 -8.94 7.65 -30.94
CA LEU A 173 -7.95 7.33 -31.97
C LEU A 173 -8.58 7.08 -33.34
N VAL A 174 -9.65 6.29 -33.39
CA VAL A 174 -10.25 5.83 -34.65
C VAL A 174 -11.14 6.89 -35.29
N ASN A 175 -11.97 7.55 -34.49
CA ASN A 175 -13.03 8.44 -34.95
C ASN A 175 -12.62 9.91 -34.91
N THR A 176 -11.80 10.34 -33.95
CA THR A 176 -11.31 11.73 -33.87
C THR A 176 -9.99 11.89 -34.61
N LEU A 177 -8.95 11.16 -34.21
CA LEU A 177 -7.61 11.27 -34.81
C LEU A 177 -7.46 10.51 -36.15
N LYS A 178 -8.47 9.73 -36.53
CA LYS A 178 -8.51 8.92 -37.77
C LYS A 178 -7.31 7.95 -37.92
N VAL A 179 -6.69 7.57 -36.81
CA VAL A 179 -5.61 6.58 -36.76
C VAL A 179 -6.18 5.19 -37.06
N SER A 180 -5.42 4.38 -37.79
CA SER A 180 -5.78 3.00 -38.08
C SER A 180 -4.55 2.10 -38.05
N ASN A 181 -4.79 0.80 -37.90
CA ASN A 181 -3.79 -0.26 -37.78
C ASN A 181 -2.81 -0.07 -36.61
N PHE A 182 -3.28 0.50 -35.50
CA PHE A 182 -2.50 0.65 -34.28
C PHE A 182 -2.66 -0.55 -33.33
N ILE A 183 -1.71 -0.70 -32.42
CA ILE A 183 -1.70 -1.70 -31.36
C ILE A 183 -1.78 -0.97 -30.02
N MET A 184 -2.76 -1.35 -29.19
CA MET A 184 -2.84 -0.94 -27.80
C MET A 184 -2.31 -2.09 -26.92
N TYR A 185 -1.22 -1.84 -26.21
CA TYR A 185 -0.66 -2.75 -25.23
C TYR A 185 -1.31 -2.52 -23.87
N VAL A 186 -1.64 -3.60 -23.18
CA VAL A 186 -2.23 -3.61 -21.84
C VAL A 186 -1.63 -4.75 -21.01
N HIS A 187 -1.78 -4.72 -19.69
CA HIS A 187 -1.36 -5.83 -18.83
C HIS A 187 -2.06 -7.16 -19.22
N PRO A 188 -1.38 -8.34 -19.14
CA PRO A 188 -1.97 -9.62 -19.56
C PRO A 188 -3.31 -9.98 -18.92
N PHE A 189 -3.55 -9.58 -17.67
CA PHE A 189 -4.84 -9.81 -17.00
C PHE A 189 -5.98 -9.01 -17.63
N VAL A 190 -5.70 -7.78 -18.10
CA VAL A 190 -6.67 -6.95 -18.81
C VAL A 190 -6.95 -7.53 -20.20
N ASP A 191 -5.91 -7.97 -20.92
CA ASP A 191 -6.07 -8.63 -22.22
C ASP A 191 -6.96 -9.89 -22.11
N ALA A 192 -6.66 -10.73 -21.13
CA ALA A 192 -7.43 -11.94 -20.85
C ALA A 192 -8.88 -11.63 -20.49
N TYR A 193 -9.12 -10.58 -19.68
CA TYR A 193 -10.47 -10.12 -19.33
C TYR A 193 -11.24 -9.64 -20.57
N LEU A 194 -10.64 -8.75 -21.37
CA LEU A 194 -11.26 -8.17 -22.57
C LEU A 194 -11.60 -9.20 -23.64
N LYS A 195 -10.83 -10.30 -23.72
CA LYS A 195 -11.00 -11.37 -24.71
C LYS A 195 -11.77 -12.57 -24.17
N LYS A 196 -12.24 -12.54 -22.92
CA LYS A 196 -12.94 -13.66 -22.30
C LYS A 196 -14.29 -13.94 -22.98
N GLY A 197 -14.51 -15.19 -23.36
CA GLY A 197 -15.77 -15.67 -23.93
C GLY A 197 -15.92 -15.43 -25.44
N LEU A 198 -16.98 -16.01 -26.03
CA LEU A 198 -17.22 -15.98 -27.47
C LEU A 198 -17.68 -14.61 -28.00
N MET A 199 -18.35 -13.81 -27.15
CA MET A 199 -18.86 -12.47 -27.46
C MET A 199 -18.19 -11.42 -26.58
N SER A 200 -16.86 -11.48 -26.52
CA SER A 200 -16.04 -10.66 -25.64
C SER A 200 -16.10 -9.16 -25.98
N GLU A 201 -15.73 -8.30 -25.03
CA GLU A 201 -15.66 -6.84 -25.25
C GLU A 201 -14.73 -6.52 -26.42
N TYR A 202 -13.58 -7.21 -26.51
CA TYR A 202 -12.69 -7.07 -27.65
C TYR A 202 -13.37 -7.36 -28.98
N TRP A 203 -14.21 -8.40 -29.07
CA TRP A 203 -14.95 -8.71 -30.29
C TRP A 203 -15.96 -7.61 -30.64
N LYS A 204 -16.71 -7.11 -29.65
CA LYS A 204 -17.68 -6.02 -29.83
C LYS A 204 -16.98 -4.76 -30.36
N TRP A 205 -15.88 -4.36 -29.72
CA TRP A 205 -15.11 -3.17 -30.10
C TRP A 205 -14.46 -3.35 -31.47
N ARG A 206 -13.94 -4.54 -31.78
CA ARG A 206 -13.38 -4.84 -33.12
C ARG A 206 -14.40 -4.69 -34.22
N ARG A 207 -15.67 -5.00 -33.96
CA ARG A 207 -16.78 -4.80 -34.91
C ARG A 207 -17.16 -3.31 -35.02
N GLU A 208 -17.34 -2.65 -33.88
CA GLU A 208 -17.69 -1.23 -33.77
C GLU A 208 -16.68 -0.33 -34.48
N PHE A 209 -15.38 -0.52 -34.23
CA PHE A 209 -14.30 0.29 -34.80
C PHE A 209 -13.71 -0.30 -36.10
N LYS A 210 -14.50 -1.10 -36.84
CA LYS A 210 -14.15 -1.63 -38.17
C LYS A 210 -12.77 -2.29 -38.25
N ARG A 211 -12.37 -3.01 -37.19
CA ARG A 211 -11.12 -3.78 -37.08
C ARG A 211 -9.83 -2.95 -37.22
N LYS A 212 -9.88 -1.64 -37.00
CA LYS A 212 -8.74 -0.71 -37.15
C LYS A 212 -7.68 -0.77 -36.05
N PHE A 213 -7.85 -1.58 -35.01
CA PHE A 213 -6.91 -1.69 -33.89
C PHE A 213 -6.72 -3.13 -33.43
N ARG A 214 -5.63 -3.39 -32.70
CA ARG A 214 -5.41 -4.67 -31.98
C ARG A 214 -5.09 -4.39 -30.51
N ILE A 215 -5.42 -5.34 -29.64
CA ILE A 215 -4.98 -5.33 -28.25
C ILE A 215 -3.99 -6.49 -28.05
N GLN A 216 -2.85 -6.19 -27.43
CA GLN A 216 -1.81 -7.16 -27.12
C GLN A 216 -1.38 -7.07 -25.65
N PRO A 217 -1.04 -8.20 -25.02
CA PRO A 217 -0.52 -8.21 -23.67
C PRO A 217 0.94 -7.75 -23.63
N ASP A 218 1.29 -6.96 -22.62
CA ASP A 218 2.67 -6.59 -22.29
C ASP A 218 2.88 -6.70 -20.77
N GLN A 219 3.82 -7.56 -20.36
CA GLN A 219 4.12 -7.84 -18.94
C GLN A 219 4.87 -6.70 -18.26
N SER A 220 5.44 -5.76 -19.03
CA SER A 220 6.15 -4.61 -18.48
C SER A 220 5.21 -3.49 -18.02
N LEU A 221 3.92 -3.55 -18.38
CA LEU A 221 2.91 -2.54 -18.02
C LEU A 221 2.28 -2.83 -16.67
N ASN A 222 1.95 -1.78 -15.91
CA ASN A 222 1.14 -1.93 -14.70
C ASN A 222 -0.31 -2.29 -15.03
N TYR A 223 -1.06 -2.78 -14.03
CA TYR A 223 -2.42 -3.29 -14.22
C TYR A 223 -3.40 -2.29 -14.87
N LEU A 224 -3.26 -0.98 -14.57
CA LEU A 224 -4.10 0.11 -15.12
C LEU A 224 -3.34 0.99 -16.13
N GLU A 225 -2.25 0.47 -16.70
CA GLU A 225 -1.44 1.16 -17.69
C GLU A 225 -1.76 0.62 -19.09
N TYR A 226 -1.66 1.50 -20.09
CA TYR A 226 -1.75 1.13 -21.50
C TYR A 226 -0.80 1.98 -22.32
N LYS A 227 -0.33 1.44 -23.44
CA LYS A 227 0.46 2.18 -24.44
C LYS A 227 -0.10 1.94 -25.83
N VAL A 228 0.02 2.91 -26.71
CA VAL A 228 -0.49 2.81 -28.08
C VAL A 228 0.64 3.05 -29.05
N PHE A 229 0.78 2.14 -30.02
CA PHE A 229 1.78 2.24 -31.08
C PHE A 229 1.08 2.21 -32.43
N ASP A 230 1.51 3.08 -33.34
CA ASP A 230 1.05 3.08 -34.72
C ASP A 230 1.60 1.88 -35.52
N LYS A 231 1.28 1.83 -36.81
CA LYS A 231 1.76 0.80 -37.75
C LYS A 231 3.29 0.79 -37.91
N ASP A 232 3.94 1.92 -37.65
CA ASP A 232 5.37 2.15 -37.84
C ASP A 232 6.15 1.99 -36.51
N ARG A 233 5.45 1.55 -35.45
CA ARG A 233 5.95 1.38 -34.07
C ARG A 233 6.36 2.67 -33.37
N ASN A 234 5.81 3.80 -33.78
CA ASN A 234 5.94 5.03 -33.00
C ASN A 234 4.89 5.02 -31.89
N GLU A 235 5.33 5.36 -30.68
CA GLU A 235 4.42 5.53 -29.55
C GLU A 235 3.55 6.78 -29.79
N ILE A 236 2.24 6.59 -29.72
CA ILE A 236 1.26 7.67 -29.74
C ILE A 236 1.07 8.11 -28.29
N ASP A 237 1.72 9.19 -27.91
CA ASP A 237 1.55 9.81 -26.59
C ASP A 237 0.14 10.43 -26.50
N LEU A 238 -0.77 9.64 -25.95
CA LEU A 238 -2.10 10.09 -25.55
C LEU A 238 -1.99 10.77 -24.21
N LYS A 239 -1.30 11.93 -24.15
CA LYS A 239 -1.16 12.73 -22.94
C LYS A 239 -2.50 12.75 -22.20
N GLU A 240 -2.46 12.49 -20.90
CA GLU A 240 -3.59 12.70 -20.03
C GLU A 240 -3.94 14.20 -20.09
N GLU A 241 -4.85 14.59 -21.00
CA GLU A 241 -5.64 15.78 -20.76
C GLU A 241 -6.28 15.57 -19.40
N LYS A 242 -5.85 16.41 -18.46
CA LYS A 242 -6.22 16.39 -17.05
C LYS A 242 -7.68 16.00 -16.88
N ASP A 243 -7.90 14.93 -16.14
CA ASP A 243 -9.11 14.73 -15.33
C ASP A 243 -9.19 15.85 -14.28
N THR A 244 -9.52 17.07 -14.73
CA THR A 244 -9.94 18.17 -13.85
C THR A 244 -11.13 18.86 -14.50
N SER A 245 -12.30 18.58 -13.92
CA SER A 245 -13.53 19.39 -13.99
C SER A 245 -14.09 19.73 -15.39
N SER A 246 -14.88 18.83 -15.97
CA SER A 246 -15.85 19.20 -17.02
C SER A 246 -17.23 18.56 -16.86
N SER A 247 -17.39 17.64 -15.91
CA SER A 247 -18.68 17.00 -15.58
C SER A 247 -19.53 17.79 -14.57
N GLU A 248 -18.98 18.82 -13.90
CA GLU A 248 -19.77 19.71 -13.02
C GLU A 248 -20.24 20.99 -13.72
N THR A 249 -19.42 21.57 -14.61
CA THR A 249 -19.77 22.81 -15.33
C THR A 249 -20.89 22.59 -16.34
N SER A 250 -20.89 21.45 -17.04
CA SER A 250 -21.94 21.10 -18.01
C SER A 250 -23.29 20.77 -17.37
N LYS A 251 -23.30 20.23 -16.14
CA LYS A 251 -24.54 20.02 -15.36
C LYS A 251 -25.09 21.31 -14.76
N LYS A 252 -24.22 22.25 -14.35
CA LYS A 252 -24.64 23.55 -13.81
C LYS A 252 -25.16 24.49 -14.90
N GLU A 253 -24.56 24.49 -16.08
CA GLU A 253 -25.05 25.27 -17.24
C GLU A 253 -26.33 24.69 -17.86
N ARG A 254 -26.51 23.35 -17.88
CA ARG A 254 -27.78 22.75 -18.30
C ARG A 254 -28.90 22.98 -17.29
N ARG A 255 -28.61 22.97 -15.98
CA ARG A 255 -29.59 23.31 -14.94
C ARG A 255 -29.95 24.80 -14.90
N SER A 256 -29.02 25.71 -15.19
CA SER A 256 -29.32 27.15 -15.23
C SER A 256 -30.13 27.54 -16.47
N LYS A 257 -29.83 26.95 -17.64
CA LYS A 257 -30.61 27.18 -18.87
C LYS A 257 -32.03 26.62 -18.80
N HIS A 258 -32.23 25.47 -18.14
CA HIS A 258 -33.57 24.88 -17.99
C HIS A 258 -34.44 25.61 -16.94
N ARG A 259 -33.82 26.28 -15.96
CA ARG A 259 -34.53 27.14 -14.99
C ARG A 259 -34.89 28.51 -15.56
N ALA A 260 -34.06 29.07 -16.44
CA ALA A 260 -34.37 30.33 -17.12
C ALA A 260 -35.51 30.17 -18.15
N ALA A 261 -35.50 29.08 -18.92
CA ALA A 261 -36.54 28.82 -19.93
C ALA A 261 -37.95 28.57 -19.32
N ASN A 262 -38.03 28.07 -18.09
CA ASN A 262 -39.31 27.85 -17.40
C ASN A 262 -39.80 29.08 -16.60
N ALA A 263 -38.98 30.11 -16.43
CA ALA A 263 -39.37 31.34 -15.75
C ALA A 263 -39.99 32.37 -16.71
N ASP A 264 -39.63 32.31 -18.00
CA ASP A 264 -40.19 33.19 -19.03
C ASP A 264 -41.61 32.74 -19.49
N ASP A 265 -41.94 31.45 -19.39
CA ASP A 265 -43.24 30.90 -19.82
C ASP A 265 -44.38 31.17 -18.81
N ASP A 266 -44.07 31.22 -17.51
CA ASP A 266 -45.05 31.56 -16.45
C ASP A 266 -45.34 33.08 -16.34
N SER A 267 -44.62 33.91 -17.11
CA SER A 267 -44.82 35.38 -17.12
C SER A 267 -45.72 35.88 -18.26
N GLN A 268 -46.20 34.99 -19.12
CA GLN A 268 -47.11 35.32 -20.24
C GLN A 268 -48.53 34.73 -20.11
N GLN A 269 -48.87 34.11 -18.97
CA GLN A 269 -50.24 33.70 -18.64
C GLN A 269 -50.66 34.16 -17.24
N SER A 270 -50.72 35.48 -17.05
CA SER A 270 -51.53 36.14 -16.00
C SER A 270 -51.81 37.58 -16.40
#